data_AF-A0A7S4NLG8-F1
#
_entry.id   AF-A0A7S4NLG8-F1
#
_cell.length_a   1.000
_cell.length_b   1.000
_cell.length_c   1.000
_cell.angle_alpha   90.00
_cell.angle_beta   90.00
_cell.angle_gamma   90.00
#
_symmetry.space_group_name_H-M   'P 1'
#
loop_
_entity.id
_entity.type
_entity.pdbx_description
1 polymer ?
#
loop_
_entity_poly.entity_id
_entity_poly.type
_entity_poly.pdbx_seq_one_letter_code
_entity_poly.pdbx_strand_id
1 'polypeptide(L)'
;MNTPKQQKKRGIKVIIAGAGGAAHLPGMVAALTTLPVIGVPVKSSALSGNDSLLSIVQMPRGVPVATVAIGNSTNAGLLAVRMLAPFDEDLAQKLEDYHEAQRKTVEEKAEKLERIGYEAYLNENR
;
A
#
# COMPACT_ATOMS: atom_id res chain seq x y z
N MET A 1 14.76 3.64 18.41
CA MET A 1 13.40 3.49 17.86
C MET A 1 12.42 3.85 18.96
N ASN A 2 11.64 4.93 18.81
CA ASN A 2 10.81 5.48 19.90
C ASN A 2 9.70 4.49 20.31
N THR A 3 9.39 4.45 21.61
CA THR A 3 8.44 3.48 22.17
C THR A 3 7.03 3.69 21.61
N PRO A 4 6.19 2.65 21.62
CA PRO A 4 4.77 2.70 21.21
C PRO A 4 3.98 3.86 21.85
N LYS A 5 4.25 4.11 23.14
CA LYS A 5 3.64 5.18 23.91
C LYS A 5 4.06 6.56 23.39
N GLN A 6 5.28 6.72 22.87
CA GLN A 6 5.76 7.97 22.29
C GLN A 6 5.17 8.21 20.89
N GLN A 7 4.92 7.16 20.11
CA GLN A 7 4.34 7.30 18.75
C GLN A 7 2.91 7.84 18.80
N LYS A 8 2.06 7.32 19.69
CA LYS A 8 0.69 7.84 19.90
C LYS A 8 0.69 9.31 20.36
N LYS A 9 1.61 9.67 21.25
CA LYS A 9 1.77 11.07 21.73
C LYS A 9 2.16 12.05 20.63
N ARG A 10 2.72 11.56 19.51
CA ARG A 10 3.07 12.37 18.34
C ARG A 10 1.93 12.52 17.32
N GLY A 11 0.75 11.98 17.61
CA GLY A 11 -0.41 12.05 16.71
C GLY A 11 -0.39 11.04 15.55
N ILE A 12 0.56 10.09 15.54
CA ILE A 12 0.64 9.06 14.49
C ILE A 12 -0.58 8.13 14.61
N LYS A 13 -1.25 7.87 13.47
CA LYS A 13 -2.47 7.04 13.41
C LYS A 13 -2.25 5.69 12.71
N VAL A 14 -1.39 5.63 11.69
CA VAL A 14 -1.04 4.42 10.93
C VAL A 14 0.46 4.46 10.65
N ILE A 15 1.13 3.30 10.64
CA ILE A 15 2.54 3.17 10.30
C ILE A 15 2.68 2.34 9.02
N ILE A 16 3.45 2.84 8.06
CA ILE A 16 3.85 2.08 6.88
C ILE A 16 5.32 1.71 7.04
N ALA A 17 5.62 0.42 6.95
CA ALA A 17 6.97 -0.11 7.07
C ALA A 17 7.33 -0.95 5.84
N GLY A 18 8.42 -0.58 5.16
CA GLY A 18 8.97 -1.33 4.03
C GLY A 18 10.21 -2.12 4.43
N ALA A 19 10.33 -3.37 3.98
CA ALA A 19 11.52 -4.19 4.18
C ALA A 19 11.69 -5.25 3.08
N GLY A 20 12.94 -5.63 2.80
CA GLY A 20 13.31 -6.62 1.79
C GLY A 20 14.18 -7.75 2.34
N GLY A 21 14.23 -8.89 1.64
CA GLY A 21 14.92 -10.10 2.09
C GLY A 21 14.25 -10.74 3.29
N ALA A 22 15.00 -10.92 4.38
CA ALA A 22 14.48 -11.30 5.70
C ALA A 22 13.78 -10.09 6.36
N ALA A 23 12.56 -9.81 5.91
CA ALA A 23 11.88 -8.54 6.12
C ALA A 23 11.17 -8.43 7.49
N HIS A 24 11.93 -8.29 8.57
CA HIS A 24 11.41 -8.29 9.95
C HIS A 24 10.83 -6.95 10.45
N LEU A 25 11.17 -5.83 9.81
CA LEU A 25 10.82 -4.50 10.32
C LEU A 25 9.31 -4.32 10.55
N PRO A 26 8.40 -4.66 9.60
CA PRO A 26 6.96 -4.48 9.83
C PRO A 26 6.44 -5.30 11.02
N GLY A 27 6.88 -6.55 11.14
CA GLY A 27 6.50 -7.43 12.25
C GLY A 27 7.00 -6.92 13.60
N MET A 28 8.25 -6.48 13.68
CA MET A 28 8.82 -5.91 14.91
C MET A 28 8.11 -4.61 15.33
N VAL A 29 7.78 -3.75 14.37
CA VAL A 29 7.00 -2.53 14.66
C VAL A 29 5.64 -2.91 15.21
N ALA A 30 4.93 -3.85 14.58
CA ALA A 30 3.61 -4.32 15.02
C ALA A 30 3.64 -4.97 16.40
N ALA A 31 4.70 -5.71 16.74
CA ALA A 31 4.86 -6.32 18.07
C ALA A 31 5.03 -5.28 19.19
N LEU A 32 5.55 -4.10 18.84
CA LEU A 32 5.76 -3.03 19.78
C LEU A 32 4.51 -2.15 19.85
N THR A 33 3.90 -1.78 18.73
CA THR A 33 2.82 -0.78 18.72
C THR A 33 1.41 -1.36 18.84
N THR A 34 0.47 -0.52 19.29
CA THR A 34 -0.98 -0.80 19.18
C THR A 34 -1.62 -0.03 18.02
N LEU A 35 -0.80 0.68 17.22
CA LEU A 35 -1.25 1.33 16.00
C LEU A 35 -1.27 0.31 14.85
N PRO A 36 -2.17 0.45 13.86
CA PRO A 36 -2.12 -0.32 12.64
C PRO A 36 -0.77 -0.19 11.93
N VAL A 37 -0.20 -1.32 11.50
CA VAL A 37 1.03 -1.39 10.73
C VAL A 37 0.74 -1.99 9.36
N ILE A 38 1.13 -1.28 8.32
CA ILE A 38 1.05 -1.71 6.92
C ILE A 38 2.46 -2.12 6.48
N GLY A 39 2.59 -3.34 5.99
CA GLY A 39 3.86 -3.90 5.50
C GLY A 39 3.96 -3.80 3.99
N VAL A 40 5.06 -3.22 3.49
CA VAL A 40 5.41 -3.18 2.06
C VAL A 40 6.61 -4.10 1.80
N PRO A 41 6.40 -5.28 1.20
CA PRO A 41 7.51 -6.13 0.81
C PRO A 41 8.34 -5.45 -0.28
N VAL A 42 9.63 -5.25 -0.05
CA VAL A 42 10.53 -4.67 -1.05
C VAL A 42 11.09 -5.79 -1.90
N LYS A 43 11.13 -5.60 -3.22
CA LYS A 43 11.66 -6.59 -4.16
C LYS A 43 13.13 -6.91 -3.82
N SER A 44 13.41 -8.17 -3.51
CA SER A 44 14.77 -8.68 -3.35
C SER A 44 15.38 -9.07 -4.69
N SER A 45 16.71 -9.06 -4.78
CA SER A 45 17.45 -9.45 -5.99
C SER A 45 17.35 -10.95 -6.26
N ALA A 46 17.42 -11.78 -5.22
CA ALA A 46 17.49 -13.23 -5.37
C ALA A 46 16.13 -13.89 -5.60
N LEU A 47 15.08 -13.43 -4.92
CA LEU A 47 13.77 -14.11 -4.89
C LEU A 47 12.61 -13.21 -5.34
N SER A 48 12.92 -12.11 -6.06
CA SER A 48 11.94 -11.15 -6.56
C SER A 48 10.96 -10.63 -5.49
N GLY A 49 11.38 -10.61 -4.22
CA GLY A 49 10.56 -10.18 -3.10
C GLY A 49 9.64 -11.24 -2.48
N ASN A 50 9.65 -12.49 -2.94
CA ASN A 50 8.85 -13.56 -2.30
C ASN A 50 9.31 -13.86 -0.87
N ASP A 51 10.61 -13.83 -0.63
CA ASP A 51 11.21 -13.85 0.72
C ASP A 51 10.65 -12.74 1.61
N SER A 52 10.55 -11.55 1.06
CA SER A 52 10.11 -10.34 1.74
C SER A 52 8.61 -10.41 2.02
N LEU A 53 7.82 -10.88 1.05
CA LEU A 53 6.38 -11.08 1.20
C LEU A 53 6.08 -12.08 2.30
N LEU A 54 6.69 -13.27 2.25
CA LEU A 54 6.46 -14.32 3.23
C LEU A 54 6.94 -13.91 4.62
N SER A 55 8.06 -13.17 4.73
CA SER A 55 8.56 -12.66 6.00
C SER A 55 7.61 -11.64 6.67
N ILE A 56 6.82 -10.91 5.88
CA ILE A 56 5.92 -9.86 6.40
C ILE A 56 4.51 -10.40 6.62
N VAL A 57 3.97 -11.20 5.70
CA VAL A 57 2.56 -11.62 5.72
C VAL A 57 2.29 -12.76 6.70
N GLN A 58 3.27 -13.65 6.93
CA GLN A 58 3.12 -14.85 7.75
C GLN A 58 3.31 -14.58 9.25
N MET A 59 2.72 -13.50 9.75
CA MET A 59 2.79 -13.17 11.17
C MET A 59 2.01 -14.18 12.02
N PRO A 60 2.52 -14.55 13.22
CA PRO A 60 1.81 -15.43 14.13
C PRO A 60 0.54 -14.74 14.69
N ARG A 61 -0.37 -15.55 15.22
CA ARG A 61 -1.59 -15.06 15.87
C ARG A 61 -1.24 -14.08 17.00
N GLY A 62 -1.91 -12.94 17.03
CA GLY A 62 -1.76 -11.90 18.07
C GLY A 62 -0.99 -10.65 17.64
N VAL A 63 -0.21 -10.70 16.55
CA VAL A 63 0.56 -9.54 16.06
C VAL A 63 0.34 -9.33 14.55
N PRO A 64 -0.80 -8.77 14.14
CA PRO A 64 -1.14 -8.64 12.72
C PRO A 64 -0.36 -7.54 12.01
N VAL A 65 -0.06 -7.75 10.72
CA VAL A 65 0.48 -6.74 9.78
C VAL A 65 -0.39 -6.73 8.53
N ALA A 66 -0.89 -5.56 8.13
CA ALA A 66 -1.64 -5.40 6.88
C ALA A 66 -0.65 -5.36 5.70
N THR A 67 -0.45 -6.48 5.03
CA THR A 67 0.57 -6.60 3.98
C THR A 67 -0.01 -6.25 2.62
N VAL A 68 0.65 -5.38 1.86
CA VAL A 68 0.30 -5.06 0.47
C VAL A 68 1.20 -5.80 -0.52
N ALA A 69 0.93 -5.66 -1.82
CA ALA A 69 1.73 -6.28 -2.88
C ALA A 69 3.21 -5.84 -2.84
N ILE A 70 4.09 -6.71 -3.35
CA ILE A 70 5.53 -6.46 -3.45
C ILE A 70 5.79 -5.15 -4.22
N GLY A 71 6.56 -4.25 -3.62
CA GLY A 71 6.94 -2.95 -4.19
C GLY A 71 5.82 -1.91 -4.24
N ASN A 72 4.61 -2.21 -3.72
CA ASN A 72 3.45 -1.36 -3.90
C ASN A 72 3.24 -0.39 -2.72
N SER A 73 4.14 0.60 -2.60
CA SER A 73 4.02 1.67 -1.60
C SER A 73 2.78 2.55 -1.82
N THR A 74 2.33 2.71 -3.06
CA THR A 74 1.10 3.44 -3.41
C THR A 74 -0.11 2.84 -2.71
N ASN A 75 -0.29 1.51 -2.79
CA ASN A 75 -1.41 0.85 -2.11
C ASN A 75 -1.27 0.89 -0.60
N ALA A 76 -0.05 0.92 -0.04
CA ALA A 76 0.12 1.14 1.39
C ALA A 76 -0.36 2.53 1.82
N GLY A 77 -0.06 3.57 1.03
CA GLY A 77 -0.59 4.92 1.24
C GLY A 77 -2.11 4.96 1.15
N LEU A 78 -2.69 4.40 0.08
CA LEU A 78 -4.14 4.35 -0.11
C LEU A 78 -4.84 3.55 1.00
N LEU A 79 -4.24 2.45 1.46
CA LEU A 79 -4.76 1.67 2.58
C LEU A 79 -4.71 2.48 3.88
N ALA A 80 -3.65 3.24 4.12
CA ALA A 80 -3.58 4.15 5.27
C ALA A 80 -4.67 5.22 5.20
N VAL A 81 -4.90 5.84 4.04
CA VAL A 81 -6.00 6.79 3.85
C VAL A 81 -7.35 6.11 4.11
N ARG A 82 -7.58 4.89 3.59
CA ARG A 82 -8.81 4.11 3.85
C ARG A 82 -9.02 3.77 5.33
N MET A 83 -7.95 3.60 6.11
CA MET A 83 -8.06 3.40 7.57
C MET A 83 -8.45 4.69 8.31
N LEU A 84 -8.14 5.86 7.75
CA LEU A 84 -8.39 7.17 8.36
C LEU A 84 -9.69 7.82 7.90
N ALA A 85 -10.07 7.65 6.64
CA ALA A 85 -11.24 8.25 6.02
C ALA A 85 -12.57 8.05 6.78
N PRO A 86 -12.84 6.91 7.44
CA PRO A 86 -14.06 6.76 8.25
C PRO A 86 -14.17 7.75 9.42
N PHE A 87 -13.07 8.45 9.76
CA PHE A 87 -12.99 9.41 10.85
C PHE A 87 -12.58 10.82 10.38
N ASP A 88 -12.51 11.04 9.07
CA ASP A 88 -12.04 12.28 8.44
C ASP A 88 -12.75 12.46 7.09
N GLU A 89 -13.78 13.31 7.08
CA GLU A 89 -14.63 13.56 5.91
C GLU A 89 -13.85 14.14 4.72
N ASP A 90 -12.82 14.97 4.98
CA ASP A 90 -11.97 15.54 3.93
C ASP A 90 -11.15 14.44 3.25
N LEU A 91 -10.63 13.48 4.02
CA LEU A 91 -9.94 12.31 3.45
C LEU A 91 -10.90 11.38 2.71
N ALA A 92 -12.12 11.21 3.20
CA ALA A 92 -13.14 10.43 2.51
C ALA A 92 -13.47 11.01 1.13
N GLN A 93 -13.68 12.33 1.05
CA GLN A 93 -13.95 13.01 -0.22
C GLN A 93 -12.77 12.90 -1.18
N LYS A 94 -11.53 13.14 -0.72
CA LYS A 94 -10.33 13.00 -1.56
C LYS A 94 -10.15 11.58 -2.11
N LEU A 95 -10.56 10.56 -1.34
CA LEU A 95 -10.51 9.18 -1.78
C LEU A 95 -11.56 8.89 -2.85
N GLU A 96 -12.77 9.44 -2.73
CA GLU A 96 -13.83 9.35 -3.73
C GLU A 96 -13.39 10.02 -5.04
N ASP A 97 -12.88 11.25 -4.97
CA ASP A 97 -12.38 11.99 -6.12
C ASP A 97 -11.24 11.24 -6.84
N TYR A 98 -10.35 10.60 -6.07
CA TYR A 98 -9.29 9.75 -6.62
C TYR A 98 -9.87 8.56 -7.38
N HIS A 99 -10.90 7.89 -6.84
CA HIS A 99 -11.55 6.76 -7.51
C HIS A 99 -12.27 7.17 -8.79
N GLU A 100 -12.95 8.30 -8.78
CA GLU A 100 -13.63 8.85 -9.94
C GLU A 100 -12.64 9.22 -11.06
N ALA A 101 -11.51 9.84 -10.70
CA ALA A 101 -10.44 10.14 -11.66
C ALA A 101 -9.84 8.86 -12.29
N GLN A 102 -9.68 7.79 -11.51
CA GLN A 102 -9.21 6.51 -12.03
C GLN A 102 -10.23 5.87 -12.98
N ARG A 103 -11.52 5.91 -12.64
CA ARG A 103 -12.61 5.42 -13.49
C ARG A 103 -12.58 6.11 -14.85
N LYS A 104 -12.52 7.45 -14.83
CA LYS A 104 -12.47 8.26 -16.05
C LYS A 104 -11.24 7.94 -16.92
N THR A 105 -10.08 7.74 -16.28
CA THR A 105 -8.85 7.34 -17.00
C THR A 105 -9.00 6.00 -17.71
N VAL A 106 -9.71 5.04 -17.10
CA VAL A 106 -9.95 3.72 -17.71
C VAL A 106 -10.93 3.84 -18.87
N GLU A 107 -12.01 4.61 -18.71
CA GLU A 107 -13.00 4.87 -19.76
C GLU A 107 -12.36 5.53 -20.99
N GLU A 108 -11.56 6.58 -20.79
CA GLU A 108 -10.85 7.27 -21.87
C GLU A 108 -9.89 6.33 -22.63
N LYS A 109 -9.19 5.44 -21.91
CA LYS A 109 -8.31 4.43 -22.53
C LYS A 109 -9.10 3.39 -23.31
N ALA A 110 -10.24 2.95 -22.80
CA ALA A 110 -11.12 1.99 -23.48
C ALA A 110 -11.70 2.60 -24.77
N GLU A 111 -12.28 3.80 -24.69
CA GLU A 111 -12.81 4.52 -25.85
C GLU A 111 -11.73 4.75 -26.91
N LYS A 112 -10.51 5.13 -26.49
CA LYS A 112 -9.39 5.32 -27.40
C LYS A 112 -9.05 4.01 -28.10
N LEU A 113 -8.93 2.90 -27.36
CA LEU A 113 -8.62 1.58 -27.90
C LEU A 113 -9.67 1.11 -28.93
N GLU A 114 -10.95 1.31 -28.64
CA GLU A 114 -12.05 0.98 -29.55
C GLU A 114 -12.01 1.83 -30.82
N ARG A 115 -11.69 3.13 -30.69
CA ARG A 115 -11.67 4.06 -31.83
C ARG A 115 -10.52 3.81 -32.80
N ILE A 116 -9.31 3.54 -32.31
CA ILE A 116 -8.11 3.45 -33.15
C ILE A 116 -7.66 2.01 -33.42
N GLY A 117 -8.25 1.03 -32.72
CA GLY A 117 -7.85 -0.37 -32.80
C GLY A 117 -6.55 -0.66 -32.04
N TYR A 118 -6.31 -1.95 -31.73
CA TYR A 118 -5.18 -2.36 -30.90
C TYR A 118 -3.81 -2.06 -31.53
N GLU A 119 -3.68 -2.15 -32.86
CA GLU A 119 -2.41 -1.94 -33.56
C GLU A 119 -1.94 -0.49 -33.46
N ALA A 120 -2.82 0.47 -33.75
CA ALA A 120 -2.48 1.89 -33.62
C ALA A 120 -2.25 2.27 -32.14
N TYR A 121 -3.06 1.73 -31.22
CA TYR A 121 -2.91 1.98 -29.79
C TYR A 121 -1.56 1.50 -29.23
N LEU A 122 -1.07 0.33 -29.67
CA LEU A 122 0.24 -0.18 -29.25
C LEU A 122 1.39 0.66 -29.84
N ASN A 123 1.27 1.14 -31.06
CA ASN A 123 2.29 1.95 -31.71
C ASN A 123 2.45 3.35 -31.08
N GLU A 124 1.36 3.95 -30.57
CA GLU A 124 1.43 5.23 -29.85
C GLU A 124 1.99 5.12 -28.42
N ASN A 125 1.90 3.94 -27.81
CA ASN A 125 2.31 3.71 -26.41
C ASN A 125 3.65 2.94 -26.30
N ARG A 126 4.38 2.80 -27.40
CA ARG A 126 5.69 2.14 -27.45
C ARG A 126 6.81 3.14 -27.26
#